data_AF-A0A7X8MM47-F1
#
_entry.id   AF-A0A7X8MM47-F1
#
_cell.length_a   1.000
_cell.length_b   1.000
_cell.length_c   1.000
_cell.angle_alpha   90.00
_cell.angle_beta   90.00
_cell.angle_gamma   90.00
#
_symmetry.space_group_name_H-M   'P 1'
#
loop_
_entity.id
_entity.type
_entity.pdbx_description
1 polymer ?
#
loop_
_entity_poly.entity_id
_entity_poly.type
_entity_poly.pdbx_seq_one_letter_code
_entity_poly.pdbx_strand_id
1 'polypeptide(L)'
;MALILGILAGCILAIYSPYFVRIITGSPRAFEEELLKAFAAWAITRGAAIRGQIRLLILASLLLEIIYFVMVFTAISNPAMLIFTGFLVGVEVIHFSIVMRTFYRFFRGEIMIKEIFNWRMERVSAVLFFTHCMLVIFSLIWG
;
A
#
# COMPACT_ATOMS: atom_id res chain seq x y z
N MET A 1 12.26 5.98 18.95
CA MET A 1 11.91 5.14 17.78
C MET A 1 10.53 4.52 17.93
N ALA A 2 10.23 3.82 19.04
CA ALA A 2 8.91 3.25 19.31
C ALA A 2 7.73 4.24 19.14
N LEU A 3 7.81 5.45 19.73
CA LEU A 3 6.74 6.45 19.59
C LEU A 3 6.49 6.87 18.13
N ILE A 4 7.55 7.14 17.38
CA ILE A 4 7.46 7.56 15.97
C ILE A 4 6.87 6.42 15.12
N LEU A 5 7.32 5.17 15.37
CA LEU A 5 6.77 3.99 14.71
C LEU A 5 5.29 3.80 15.04
N GLY A 6 4.90 4.01 16.31
CA GLY A 6 3.51 3.93 16.74
C GLY A 6 2.61 4.96 16.05
N ILE A 7 3.07 6.21 15.95
CA ILE A 7 2.35 7.26 15.20
C ILE A 7 2.22 6.88 13.73
N LEU A 8 3.32 6.48 13.10
CA LEU A 8 3.33 6.10 11.68
C LEU A 8 2.41 4.90 11.40
N ALA A 9 2.50 3.84 12.21
CA ALA A 9 1.64 2.67 12.12
C ALA A 9 0.17 3.05 12.34
N GLY A 10 -0.13 3.94 13.28
CA GLY A 10 -1.47 4.47 13.53
C GLY A 10 -2.02 5.24 12.32
N CYS A 11 -1.22 6.10 11.70
CA CYS A 11 -1.61 6.83 10.50
C CYS A 11 -1.89 5.88 9.32
N ILE A 12 -0.99 4.91 9.08
CA ILE A 12 -1.19 3.91 8.01
C ILE A 12 -2.47 3.11 8.29
N LEU A 13 -2.64 2.62 9.51
CA LEU A 13 -3.84 1.88 9.90
C LEU A 13 -5.12 2.70 9.67
N ALA A 14 -5.13 3.99 10.05
CA ALA A 14 -6.27 4.88 9.82
C ALA A 14 -6.57 5.07 8.32
N ILE A 15 -5.54 5.22 7.48
CA ILE A 15 -5.69 5.39 6.02
C ILE A 15 -6.24 4.12 5.36
N TYR A 16 -5.76 2.94 5.79
CA TYR A 16 -6.19 1.65 5.22
C TYR A 16 -7.53 1.15 5.78
N SER A 17 -7.95 1.64 6.94
CA SER A 17 -9.19 1.21 7.62
C SER A 17 -10.44 1.26 6.72
N PRO A 18 -10.74 2.34 5.98
CA PRO A 18 -11.92 2.40 5.13
C PRO A 18 -11.94 1.32 4.06
N TYR A 19 -10.77 1.02 3.46
CA TYR A 19 -10.69 -0.02 2.44
C TYR A 19 -10.81 -1.42 3.07
N PHE A 20 -10.09 -1.66 4.18
CA PHE A 20 -10.19 -2.91 4.94
C PHE A 20 -11.64 -3.23 5.34
N VAL A 21 -12.38 -2.26 5.88
CA VAL A 21 -13.79 -2.41 6.25
C VAL A 21 -14.65 -2.82 5.05
N ARG A 22 -14.42 -2.23 3.87
CA ARG A 22 -15.15 -2.60 2.64
C ARG A 22 -14.76 -3.98 2.11
N ILE A 23 -13.52 -4.42 2.33
CA ILE A 23 -13.07 -5.78 1.99
C ILE A 23 -13.78 -6.81 2.87
N ILE A 24 -13.78 -6.62 4.20
CA ILE A 24 -14.39 -7.59 5.13
C ILE A 24 -15.92 -7.63 5.04
N THR A 25 -16.56 -6.51 4.67
CA THR A 25 -18.02 -6.47 4.44
C THR A 25 -18.43 -7.01 3.06
N GLY A 26 -17.48 -7.49 2.24
CA GLY A 26 -17.75 -8.15 0.98
C GLY A 26 -18.16 -7.21 -0.17
N SER A 27 -18.08 -5.89 0.02
CA SER A 27 -18.45 -4.87 -0.98
C SER A 27 -17.27 -3.98 -1.46
N PRO A 28 -16.05 -4.51 -1.69
CA PRO A 28 -14.90 -3.67 -2.05
C PRO A 28 -15.03 -3.03 -3.44
N ARG A 29 -15.82 -3.63 -4.35
CA ARG A 29 -15.92 -3.22 -5.76
C ARG A 29 -16.39 -1.78 -5.95
N ALA A 30 -17.36 -1.33 -5.15
CA ALA A 30 -17.88 0.04 -5.26
C ALA A 30 -16.80 1.09 -4.98
N PHE A 31 -15.93 0.82 -4.00
CA PHE A 31 -14.78 1.68 -3.69
C PHE A 31 -13.72 1.64 -4.78
N GLU A 32 -13.43 0.46 -5.30
CA GLU A 32 -12.43 0.27 -6.35
C GLU A 32 -12.83 0.98 -7.65
N GLU A 33 -14.12 0.94 -7.99
CA GLU A 33 -14.67 1.70 -9.11
C GLU A 33 -14.61 3.21 -8.87
N GLU A 34 -14.90 3.67 -7.65
CA GLU A 34 -14.79 5.07 -7.26
C GLU A 34 -13.33 5.57 -7.36
N LEU A 35 -12.38 4.80 -6.85
CA LEU A 35 -10.94 5.04 -6.98
C LEU A 35 -10.51 5.10 -8.45
N LEU A 36 -10.98 4.16 -9.27
CA LEU A 36 -10.66 4.12 -10.70
C LEU A 36 -11.20 5.34 -11.44
N LYS A 37 -12.43 5.77 -11.13
CA LYS A 37 -13.05 6.98 -11.70
C LYS A 37 -12.28 8.24 -11.27
N ALA A 38 -11.92 8.35 -10.00
CA ALA A 38 -11.13 9.47 -9.49
C ALA A 38 -9.75 9.53 -10.15
N PHE A 39 -9.09 8.38 -10.30
CA PHE A 39 -7.81 8.28 -11.00
C PHE A 39 -7.94 8.67 -12.48
N ALA A 40 -8.98 8.19 -13.18
CA ALA A 40 -9.23 8.54 -14.57
C ALA A 40 -9.50 10.04 -14.75
N ALA A 41 -10.31 10.64 -13.86
CA ALA A 41 -10.57 12.07 -13.86
C ALA A 41 -9.26 12.86 -13.65
N TRP A 42 -8.44 12.46 -12.69
CA TRP A 42 -7.14 13.06 -12.44
C TRP A 42 -6.19 12.95 -13.66
N ALA A 43 -6.20 11.81 -14.35
CA ALA A 43 -5.44 11.59 -15.58
C ALA A 43 -5.86 12.53 -16.71
N ILE A 44 -7.16 12.75 -16.87
CA ILE A 44 -7.69 13.69 -17.86
C ILE A 44 -7.28 15.12 -17.51
N THR A 45 -7.40 15.54 -16.24
CA THR A 45 -7.07 16.91 -15.81
C THR A 45 -5.58 17.24 -15.94
N ARG A 46 -4.68 16.28 -15.68
CA ARG A 46 -3.22 16.52 -15.68
C ARG A 46 -2.55 16.25 -17.03
N GLY A 47 -3.16 15.47 -17.93
CA GLY A 47 -2.59 15.17 -19.23
C GLY A 47 -1.17 14.60 -19.14
N ALA A 48 -0.22 15.15 -19.91
CA ALA A 48 1.16 14.67 -19.96
C ALA A 48 1.91 14.72 -18.61
N ALA A 49 1.51 15.62 -17.69
CA ALA A 49 2.15 15.75 -16.38
C ALA A 49 1.88 14.55 -15.47
N ILE A 50 0.82 13.76 -15.71
CA ILE A 50 0.48 12.61 -14.86
C ILE A 50 1.60 11.57 -14.81
N ARG A 51 2.38 11.42 -15.89
CA ARG A 51 3.49 10.46 -15.95
C ARG A 51 4.56 10.78 -14.91
N GLY A 52 4.91 12.05 -14.75
CA GLY A 52 5.87 12.49 -13.74
C GLY A 52 5.30 12.35 -12.32
N GLN A 53 4.03 12.73 -12.13
CA GLN A 53 3.37 12.67 -10.83
C GLN A 53 3.21 11.23 -10.33
N ILE A 54 2.80 10.29 -11.18
CA ILE A 54 2.70 8.87 -10.83
C ILE A 54 4.08 8.29 -10.48
N ARG A 55 5.13 8.61 -11.25
CA ARG A 55 6.49 8.17 -10.91
C ARG A 55 6.93 8.69 -9.54
N LEU A 56 6.62 9.94 -9.25
CA LEU A 56 6.90 10.54 -7.93
C LEU A 56 6.10 9.84 -6.82
N LEU A 57 4.82 9.56 -7.04
CA LEU A 57 3.97 8.85 -6.07
C LEU A 57 4.47 7.43 -5.81
N ILE A 58 4.85 6.69 -6.86
CA ILE A 58 5.42 5.35 -6.72
C ILE A 58 6.73 5.39 -5.94
N LEU A 59 7.61 6.34 -6.26
CA LEU A 59 8.87 6.52 -5.52
C LEU A 59 8.61 6.90 -4.06
N ALA A 60 7.67 7.80 -3.79
CA ALA A 60 7.30 8.20 -2.44
C ALA A 60 6.70 7.04 -1.64
N SER A 61 5.85 6.20 -2.25
CA SER A 61 5.31 4.98 -1.63
C SER A 61 6.43 4.03 -1.24
N LEU A 62 7.35 3.74 -2.17
CA LEU A 62 8.49 2.86 -1.92
C LEU A 62 9.36 3.36 -0.77
N LEU A 63 9.67 4.66 -0.74
CA LEU A 63 10.45 5.26 0.34
C LEU A 63 9.72 5.15 1.68
N LEU A 64 8.41 5.39 1.71
CA LEU A 64 7.60 5.28 2.91
C LEU A 64 7.60 3.84 3.46
N GLU A 65 7.44 2.85 2.57
CA GLU A 65 7.48 1.43 2.93
C GLU A 65 8.85 1.02 3.47
N ILE A 66 9.95 1.42 2.81
CA ILE A 66 11.31 1.15 3.27
C ILE A 66 11.53 1.74 4.66
N ILE A 67 11.17 3.01 4.86
CA ILE A 67 11.30 3.68 6.16
C ILE A 67 10.49 2.94 7.22
N TYR A 68 9.24 2.60 6.92
CA TYR A 68 8.36 1.86 7.84
C TYR A 68 8.97 0.51 8.24
N PHE A 69 9.41 -0.31 7.28
CA PHE A 69 9.97 -1.63 7.56
C PHE A 69 11.29 -1.54 8.32
N VAL A 70 12.19 -0.61 7.96
CA VAL A 70 13.44 -0.38 8.71
C VAL A 70 13.14 0.01 10.16
N MET A 71 12.13 0.86 10.39
CA MET A 71 11.71 1.21 11.74
C MET A 71 11.18 0.00 12.52
N VAL A 72 10.43 -0.90 11.88
CA VAL A 72 9.93 -2.13 12.50
C VAL A 72 11.08 -3.06 12.90
N PHE A 73 12.03 -3.32 11.99
CA PHE A 73 13.20 -4.17 12.26
C PHE A 73 14.12 -3.62 13.35
N THR A 74 14.15 -2.30 13.55
CA THR A 74 15.01 -1.65 14.54
C THR A 74 14.32 -1.41 15.88
N ALA A 75 12.98 -1.32 15.92
CA ALA A 75 12.23 -1.01 17.14
C ALA A 75 11.58 -2.23 17.81
N ILE A 76 11.34 -3.32 17.09
CA ILE A 76 10.66 -4.52 17.62
C ILE A 76 11.65 -5.69 17.70
N SER A 77 11.74 -6.31 18.88
CA SER A 77 12.62 -7.47 19.13
C SER A 77 11.90 -8.81 19.07
N ASN A 78 10.56 -8.83 18.92
CA ASN A 78 9.77 -10.05 18.91
C ASN A 78 10.06 -10.88 17.63
N PRO A 79 10.62 -12.11 17.75
CA PRO A 79 11.01 -12.90 16.58
C PRO A 79 9.85 -13.25 15.64
N ALA A 80 8.66 -13.52 16.19
CA ALA A 80 7.48 -13.84 15.38
C ALA A 80 7.05 -12.63 14.53
N MET A 81 7.11 -11.43 15.10
CA MET A 81 6.84 -10.19 14.36
C MET A 81 7.87 -9.96 13.27
N LEU A 82 9.17 -10.15 13.55
CA LEU A 82 10.22 -9.96 12.56
C LEU A 82 10.09 -10.93 11.37
N ILE A 83 9.73 -12.19 11.63
CA ILE A 83 9.45 -13.17 10.56
C ILE A 83 8.24 -12.72 9.72
N PHE A 84 7.17 -12.26 10.37
CA PHE A 84 5.98 -11.76 9.68
C PHE A 84 6.26 -10.50 8.86
N THR A 85 7.05 -9.57 9.39
CA THR A 85 7.54 -8.39 8.67
C THR A 85 8.38 -8.79 7.45
N GLY A 86 9.29 -9.75 7.59
CA GLY A 86 10.09 -10.27 6.48
C GLY A 86 9.23 -10.89 5.37
N PHE A 87 8.19 -11.65 5.74
CA PHE A 87 7.20 -12.16 4.79
C PHE A 87 6.47 -11.02 4.07
N LEU A 88 6.04 -9.99 4.80
CA LEU A 88 5.33 -8.86 4.23
C LEU A 88 6.20 -8.08 3.24
N VAL A 89 7.48 -7.84 3.57
CA VAL A 89 8.44 -7.24 2.65
C VAL A 89 8.51 -8.03 1.33
N GLY A 90 8.52 -9.37 1.40
CA GLY A 90 8.51 -10.22 0.22
C GLY A 90 7.24 -10.04 -0.64
N VAL A 91 6.07 -9.96 -0.01
CA VAL A 91 4.79 -9.71 -0.70
C VAL A 91 4.80 -8.33 -1.36
N GLU A 92 5.29 -7.31 -0.67
CA GLU A 92 5.33 -5.94 -1.17
C GLU A 92 6.31 -5.76 -2.33
N VAL A 93 7.45 -6.47 -2.33
CA VAL A 93 8.35 -6.50 -3.50
C VAL A 93 7.62 -7.04 -4.74
N ILE A 94 6.79 -8.08 -4.60
CA ILE A 94 6.01 -8.65 -5.69
C ILE A 94 4.92 -7.66 -6.13
N HIS A 95 4.18 -7.09 -5.18
CA HIS A 95 3.14 -6.10 -5.44
C HIS A 95 3.69 -4.88 -6.19
N PHE A 96 4.76 -4.29 -5.68
CA PHE A 96 5.45 -3.17 -6.30
C PHE A 96 5.93 -3.48 -7.72
N SER A 97 6.46 -4.68 -7.95
CA SER A 97 6.88 -5.13 -9.29
C SER A 97 5.70 -5.21 -10.27
N ILE A 98 4.55 -5.68 -9.81
CA ILE A 98 3.31 -5.71 -10.61
C ILE A 98 2.86 -4.28 -10.91
N VAL A 99 2.78 -3.40 -9.91
CA VAL A 99 2.38 -2.00 -10.05
C VAL A 99 3.28 -1.29 -11.06
N MET A 100 4.60 -1.39 -10.91
CA MET A 100 5.58 -0.79 -11.81
C MET A 100 5.43 -1.27 -13.25
N ARG A 101 5.30 -2.58 -13.46
CA ARG A 101 5.10 -3.16 -14.79
C ARG A 101 3.81 -2.66 -15.42
N THR A 102 2.74 -2.57 -14.63
CA THR A 102 1.41 -2.21 -15.14
C THR A 102 1.35 -0.73 -15.50
N PHE A 103 1.89 0.17 -14.67
CA PHE A 103 2.03 1.59 -15.02
C PHE A 103 2.96 1.81 -16.21
N TYR A 104 4.06 1.06 -16.32
CA TYR A 104 4.94 1.14 -17.49
C TYR A 104 4.19 0.82 -18.80
N ARG A 105 3.41 -0.28 -18.82
CA ARG A 105 2.59 -0.67 -19.97
C ARG A 105 1.49 0.35 -20.26
N PHE A 106 0.84 0.88 -19.23
CA PHE A 106 -0.20 1.91 -19.37
C PHE A 106 0.35 3.15 -20.07
N PHE A 107 1.52 3.64 -19.66
CA PHE A 107 2.13 4.81 -20.29
C PHE A 107 2.66 4.57 -21.71
N ARG A 108 2.75 3.32 -22.15
CA ARG A 108 3.05 2.97 -23.56
C ARG A 108 1.78 2.78 -24.39
N GLY A 109 0.60 2.91 -23.78
CA GLY A 109 -0.70 2.67 -24.44
C GLY A 109 -1.01 1.19 -24.65
N GLU A 110 -0.28 0.27 -24.00
CA GLU A 110 -0.46 -1.17 -24.19
C GLU A 110 -1.67 -1.74 -23.41
N ILE A 111 -2.15 -1.01 -22.41
CA ILE A 111 -3.28 -1.43 -21.56
C ILE A 111 -4.18 -0.24 -21.25
N MET A 112 -5.44 -0.51 -20.93
CA MET A 112 -6.44 0.50 -20.56
C MET A 112 -6.34 0.87 -19.07
N ILE A 113 -6.91 2.03 -18.69
CA ILE A 113 -6.95 2.50 -17.29
C ILE A 113 -7.53 1.44 -16.33
N LYS A 114 -8.60 0.74 -16.76
CA LYS A 114 -9.26 -0.32 -15.96
C LYS A 114 -8.35 -1.51 -15.63
N GLU A 115 -7.25 -1.67 -16.34
CA GLU A 115 -6.29 -2.77 -16.18
C GLU A 115 -5.06 -2.36 -15.38
N ILE A 116 -4.97 -1.09 -14.94
CA ILE A 116 -3.83 -0.58 -14.17
C ILE A 116 -3.71 -1.25 -12.81
N PHE A 117 -4.85 -1.44 -12.14
CA PHE A 117 -4.90 -1.97 -10.79
C PHE A 117 -5.25 -3.46 -10.81
N ASN A 118 -4.35 -4.28 -10.28
CA ASN A 118 -4.68 -5.66 -9.97
C ASN A 118 -5.41 -5.71 -8.61
N TRP A 119 -6.73 -5.48 -8.64
CA TRP A 119 -7.55 -5.39 -7.43
C TRP A 119 -7.43 -6.60 -6.50
N ARG A 120 -7.14 -7.80 -7.03
CA ARG A 120 -6.91 -8.96 -6.17
C ARG A 120 -5.64 -8.79 -5.32
N MET A 121 -4.56 -8.29 -5.93
CA MET A 121 -3.31 -8.02 -5.21
C MET A 121 -3.47 -6.82 -4.26
N GLU A 122 -4.14 -5.74 -4.71
CA GLU A 122 -4.41 -4.56 -3.86
C GLU A 122 -5.17 -4.94 -2.58
N ARG A 123 -6.18 -5.80 -2.68
CA ARG A 123 -6.93 -6.29 -1.50
C ARG A 123 -6.04 -7.10 -0.55
N VAL A 124 -5.20 -7.98 -1.10
CA VAL A 124 -4.29 -8.81 -0.29
C VAL A 124 -3.28 -7.93 0.43
N SER A 125 -2.63 -6.99 -0.28
CA SER A 125 -1.70 -6.03 0.31
C SER A 125 -2.40 -5.18 1.38
N ALA A 126 -3.59 -4.63 1.10
CA ALA A 126 -4.33 -3.82 2.06
C ALA A 126 -4.70 -4.58 3.35
N VAL A 127 -5.13 -5.84 3.25
CA VAL A 127 -5.40 -6.68 4.42
C VAL A 127 -4.11 -6.95 5.20
N LEU A 128 -3.04 -7.34 4.52
CA LEU A 128 -1.78 -7.68 5.17
C LEU A 128 -1.15 -6.46 5.85
N PHE A 129 -1.12 -5.30 5.19
CA PHE A 129 -0.60 -4.06 5.78
C PHE A 129 -1.44 -3.60 6.97
N PHE A 130 -2.77 -3.68 6.88
CA PHE A 130 -3.65 -3.35 8.00
C PHE A 130 -3.36 -4.26 9.20
N THR A 131 -3.35 -5.58 9.00
CA THR A 131 -3.05 -6.55 10.06
C THR A 131 -1.66 -6.34 10.64
N HIS A 132 -0.66 -6.08 9.80
CA HIS A 132 0.70 -5.81 10.26
C HIS A 132 0.78 -4.53 11.10
N CYS A 133 0.17 -3.43 10.68
CA CYS A 133 0.14 -2.20 11.47
C CYS A 133 -0.54 -2.42 12.82
N MET A 134 -1.64 -3.18 12.85
CA MET A 134 -2.33 -3.54 14.09
C MET A 134 -1.41 -4.32 15.03
N LEU A 135 -0.69 -5.32 14.51
CA LEU A 135 0.24 -6.14 15.29
C LEU A 135 1.48 -5.36 15.75
N VAL A 136 1.97 -4.41 14.95
CA VAL A 136 3.04 -3.49 15.35
C VAL A 136 2.60 -2.64 16.53
N ILE A 137 1.42 -2.03 16.47
CA ILE A 137 0.87 -1.24 17.59
C ILE A 137 0.70 -2.12 18.83
N PHE A 138 0.14 -3.32 18.66
CA PHE A 138 -0.01 -4.29 19.76
C PHE A 138 1.34 -4.64 20.40
N SER A 139 2.37 -4.89 19.58
CA SER A 139 3.72 -5.21 20.03
C SER A 139 4.43 -4.03 20.69
N LEU A 140 4.09 -2.79 20.34
CA LEU A 140 4.65 -1.60 21.00
C LEU A 140 4.01 -1.31 22.37
N ILE A 141 2.77 -1.76 22.58
CA ILE A 141 2.05 -1.57 23.86
C ILE A 141 2.36 -2.71 24.83
N TRP A 142 2.45 -3.94 24.34
CA TRP A 142 2.51 -5.15 25.17
C TRP A 142 3.77 -6.00 24.99
N GLY A 143 4.64 -5.67 24.03
CA GLY A 143 5.92 -6.33 23.79
C GLY A 143 7.08 -5.59 24.43
#